data_AF-A0AAW1Y3P0-F1
#
_entry.id   AF-A0AAW1Y3P0-F1
#
_cell.length_a   1.000
_cell.length_b   1.000
_cell.length_c   1.000
_cell.angle_alpha   90.00
_cell.angle_beta   90.00
_cell.angle_gamma   90.00
#
_symmetry.space_group_name_H-M   'P 1'
#
loop_
_entity.id
_entity.type
_entity.pdbx_description
1 polymer ?
#
loop_
_entity_poly.entity_id
_entity_poly.type
_entity_poly.pdbx_seq_one_letter_code
_entity_poly.pdbx_strand_id
1 'polypeptide(L)'
;MAIKFRLVLLSLFCLVFKTISAAPISPGSSLSASNGNQTWSSPDSTFSLGFIPADPPTSPPSFIAAITYSGGVPIWSAGSEICVDSGGTLQFLSSGTLQLVNGSGDTLWDSNTTGRGVSSAKLDETGNLMLRNGTASVWSSFDNPTDTIVPSQNFTVGKVLRSGLYSFKLIRNGVLTLLWNNSILYWNQGLNSSVTTNLTSPSLILKSIGILTISDPKLATAAIFAYSNEDAEAGDILRFLKLESDGNVRIYSSTKGSGTKVERWAAVTDQCQVFGYCGNMGICSYNDSNPICGCASLNFEPVDPKDSRQGCKRKMEIEDCPQNMTMLDLDHTRFLTYPPETDSHIFFVGISACKLNCLANSACDASTSLSDGTGQCYYKTPGYLSGYHSPAMTSSSYMKVCGPVVPNPPSSLERACKKKGWKMKVWILVLVVVASLLGLTAVEGGLWWWFCRKSHSFGSLSAQHALFEYASGAPVQFSYKELEHSTKKFKEKLGAGGFGAVYKGILANRTVVAVKRLEGIEQGEKQFKMEVYGLLHQLGDLHTRAMFGFESISLQQRKRIVLCSPI
;
A
#
# COMPACT_ATOMS: atom_id res chain seq x y z
N MET A 1 -38.14 -4.66 -47.54
CA MET A 1 -37.64 -5.97 -47.05
C MET A 1 -36.66 -5.86 -45.87
N ALA A 2 -36.01 -4.71 -45.62
CA ALA A 2 -35.00 -4.56 -44.56
C ALA A 2 -35.54 -4.41 -43.11
N ILE A 3 -36.82 -4.05 -42.93
CA ILE A 3 -37.41 -3.84 -41.59
C ILE A 3 -37.81 -5.15 -40.92
N LYS A 4 -38.23 -6.17 -41.70
CA LYS A 4 -38.55 -7.50 -41.17
C LYS A 4 -37.32 -8.26 -40.66
N PHE A 5 -36.13 -7.97 -41.19
CA PHE A 5 -34.88 -8.63 -40.78
C PHE A 5 -34.36 -8.10 -39.43
N ARG A 6 -34.58 -6.82 -39.11
CA ARG A 6 -34.19 -6.23 -37.81
C ARG A 6 -35.08 -6.67 -36.65
N LEU A 7 -36.37 -6.93 -36.89
CA LEU A 7 -37.27 -7.46 -35.86
C LEU A 7 -37.01 -8.94 -35.53
N VAL A 8 -36.61 -9.74 -36.53
CA VAL A 8 -36.24 -11.15 -36.30
C VAL A 8 -34.91 -11.25 -35.52
N LEU A 9 -33.94 -10.37 -35.80
CA LEU A 9 -32.70 -10.29 -35.02
C LEU A 9 -32.94 -9.83 -33.57
N LEU A 10 -33.88 -8.90 -33.33
CA LEU A 10 -34.27 -8.51 -31.96
C LEU A 10 -34.99 -9.64 -31.22
N SER A 11 -35.85 -10.41 -31.91
CA SER A 11 -36.55 -11.54 -31.31
C SER A 11 -35.62 -12.73 -31.00
N LEU A 12 -34.58 -12.96 -31.85
CA LEU A 12 -33.53 -13.94 -31.56
C LEU A 12 -32.58 -13.46 -30.43
N PHE A 13 -32.33 -12.16 -30.29
CA PHE A 13 -31.53 -11.61 -29.20
C PHE A 13 -32.26 -11.69 -27.83
N CYS A 14 -33.60 -11.65 -27.83
CA CYS A 14 -34.41 -11.87 -26.62
C CYS A 14 -34.59 -13.35 -26.24
N LEU A 15 -34.25 -14.31 -27.10
CA LEU A 15 -34.46 -15.75 -26.86
C LEU A 15 -33.23 -16.48 -26.27
N VAL A 16 -32.11 -15.78 -26.02
CA VAL A 16 -30.86 -16.40 -25.52
C VAL A 16 -30.37 -15.85 -24.18
N PHE A 17 -31.11 -14.98 -23.50
CA PHE A 17 -30.89 -14.77 -22.06
C PHE A 17 -31.65 -15.86 -21.27
N LYS A 18 -31.22 -17.12 -21.39
CA LYS A 18 -31.41 -18.04 -20.27
C LYS A 18 -30.57 -17.47 -19.14
N THR A 19 -31.23 -16.90 -18.13
CA THR A 19 -30.58 -16.71 -16.84
C THR A 19 -30.12 -18.09 -16.41
N ILE A 20 -28.80 -18.31 -16.45
CA ILE A 20 -28.21 -19.46 -15.79
C ILE A 20 -28.51 -19.21 -14.32
N SER A 21 -29.56 -19.82 -13.80
CA SER A 21 -29.78 -19.87 -12.37
C SER A 21 -29.12 -21.16 -11.92
N ALA A 22 -28.09 -21.05 -11.07
CA ALA A 22 -27.64 -22.21 -10.32
C ALA A 22 -28.84 -22.83 -9.61
N ALA A 23 -28.93 -24.16 -9.64
CA ALA A 23 -29.96 -24.88 -8.92
C ALA A 23 -29.84 -24.54 -7.42
N PRO A 24 -30.96 -24.30 -6.72
CA PRO A 24 -30.93 -24.07 -5.29
C PRO A 24 -30.38 -25.31 -4.58
N ILE A 25 -29.52 -25.09 -3.60
CA ILE A 25 -28.97 -26.15 -2.76
C ILE A 25 -30.11 -26.68 -1.90
N SER A 26 -30.41 -27.97 -2.05
CA SER A 26 -31.54 -28.61 -1.37
C SER A 26 -31.14 -29.17 -0.02
N PRO A 27 -32.03 -29.17 0.98
CA PRO A 27 -31.80 -29.87 2.25
C PRO A 27 -31.44 -31.35 2.00
N GLY A 28 -30.52 -31.88 2.80
CA GLY A 28 -29.87 -33.18 2.62
C GLY A 28 -28.55 -33.14 1.83
N SER A 29 -28.16 -31.99 1.27
CA SER A 29 -26.88 -31.85 0.55
C SER A 29 -25.70 -31.74 1.52
N SER A 30 -24.53 -32.24 1.13
CA SER A 30 -23.30 -32.12 1.91
C SER A 30 -22.05 -31.95 1.03
N LEU A 31 -21.04 -31.28 1.57
CA LEU A 31 -19.68 -31.21 1.03
C LEU A 31 -18.74 -31.94 1.99
N SER A 32 -17.72 -32.64 1.46
CA SER A 32 -16.71 -33.33 2.27
C SER A 32 -15.32 -32.73 2.06
N ALA A 33 -14.56 -32.57 3.14
CA ALA A 33 -13.19 -32.08 3.13
C ALA A 33 -12.25 -33.01 2.32
N SER A 34 -12.51 -34.31 2.33
CA SER A 34 -11.77 -35.30 1.53
C SER A 34 -11.89 -35.10 0.01
N ASN A 35 -12.93 -34.40 -0.46
CA ASN A 35 -13.21 -34.20 -1.88
C ASN A 35 -13.18 -32.73 -2.26
N GLY A 36 -11.98 -32.20 -2.49
CA GLY A 36 -11.74 -30.80 -2.85
C GLY A 36 -12.37 -30.33 -4.17
N ASN A 37 -12.92 -31.25 -4.99
CA ASN A 37 -13.61 -30.89 -6.23
C ASN A 37 -15.10 -30.60 -6.03
N GLN A 38 -15.66 -30.91 -4.85
CA GLN A 38 -17.07 -30.62 -4.56
C GLN A 38 -17.23 -29.20 -4.06
N THR A 39 -18.01 -28.41 -4.81
CA THR A 39 -18.35 -27.03 -4.43
C THR A 39 -19.81 -26.72 -4.72
N TRP A 40 -20.35 -25.74 -3.99
CA TRP A 40 -21.59 -25.07 -4.35
C TRP A 40 -21.26 -23.70 -4.93
N SER A 41 -21.46 -23.53 -6.24
CA SER A 41 -21.04 -22.33 -6.97
C SER A 41 -22.18 -21.33 -7.18
N SER A 42 -21.81 -20.05 -7.26
CA SER A 42 -22.69 -19.00 -7.78
C SER A 42 -23.04 -19.28 -9.25
N PRO A 43 -24.14 -18.73 -9.77
CA PRO A 43 -24.58 -19.02 -11.14
C PRO A 43 -23.57 -18.68 -12.25
N ASP A 44 -22.73 -17.67 -12.02
CA ASP A 44 -21.66 -17.23 -12.91
C ASP A 44 -20.28 -17.84 -12.58
N SER A 45 -20.22 -18.74 -11.58
CA SER A 45 -18.99 -19.34 -11.05
C SER A 45 -17.94 -18.32 -10.57
N THR A 46 -18.37 -17.10 -10.22
CA THR A 46 -17.49 -16.09 -9.62
C THR A 46 -17.14 -16.43 -8.17
N PHE A 47 -18.09 -17.02 -7.43
CA PHE A 47 -17.90 -17.49 -6.07
C PHE A 47 -18.24 -18.97 -5.94
N SER A 48 -17.56 -19.66 -5.02
CA SER A 48 -17.87 -21.06 -4.69
C SER A 48 -17.66 -21.35 -3.21
N LEU A 49 -18.57 -22.10 -2.62
CA LEU A 49 -18.45 -22.64 -1.27
C LEU A 49 -17.88 -24.05 -1.34
N GLY A 50 -16.77 -24.30 -0.65
CA GLY A 50 -16.07 -25.58 -0.61
C GLY A 50 -15.05 -25.65 0.52
N PHE A 51 -14.30 -26.75 0.59
CA PHE A 51 -13.19 -26.89 1.52
C PHE A 51 -11.89 -26.42 0.87
N ILE A 52 -11.14 -25.60 1.59
CA ILE A 52 -9.77 -25.20 1.24
C ILE A 52 -8.79 -25.71 2.31
N PRO A 53 -7.52 -26.00 1.97
CA PRO A 53 -6.50 -26.31 2.96
C PRO A 53 -6.30 -25.16 3.95
N ALA A 54 -6.02 -25.48 5.21
CA ALA A 54 -5.61 -24.49 6.20
C ALA A 54 -4.25 -23.87 5.83
N ASP A 55 -4.08 -22.59 6.15
CA ASP A 55 -2.85 -21.83 5.96
C ASP A 55 -2.44 -21.23 7.32
N PRO A 56 -1.26 -21.59 7.88
CA PRO A 56 -0.23 -22.47 7.31
C PRO A 56 -0.65 -23.95 7.23
N PRO A 57 -0.05 -24.73 6.31
CA PRO A 57 -0.35 -26.16 6.18
C PRO A 57 -0.04 -26.94 7.46
N THR A 58 -0.95 -27.83 7.84
CA THR A 58 -0.82 -28.69 9.02
C THR A 58 -0.42 -30.12 8.66
N SER A 59 0.13 -30.86 9.63
CA SER A 59 0.40 -32.30 9.51
C SER A 59 -0.13 -33.01 10.76
N PRO A 60 -1.23 -33.78 10.68
CA PRO A 60 -2.02 -34.11 9.48
C PRO A 60 -2.75 -32.89 8.86
N PRO A 61 -3.12 -32.94 7.55
CA PRO A 61 -3.72 -31.81 6.86
C PRO A 61 -5.11 -31.47 7.41
N SER A 62 -5.35 -30.17 7.54
CA SER A 62 -6.62 -29.61 8.02
C SER A 62 -7.23 -28.70 6.96
N PHE A 63 -8.55 -28.53 7.01
CA PHE A 63 -9.33 -27.84 6.01
C PHE A 63 -10.30 -26.85 6.63
N ILE A 64 -10.66 -25.81 5.87
CA ILE A 64 -11.62 -24.79 6.25
C ILE A 64 -12.74 -24.78 5.21
N ALA A 65 -14.00 -24.80 5.65
CA ALA A 65 -15.14 -24.60 4.77
C ALA A 65 -15.30 -23.09 4.50
N ALA A 66 -15.09 -22.66 3.26
CA ALA A 66 -15.01 -21.25 2.90
C ALA A 66 -15.75 -20.92 1.59
N ILE A 67 -16.31 -19.71 1.53
CA ILE A 67 -16.72 -19.09 0.27
C ILE A 67 -15.48 -18.42 -0.32
N THR A 68 -15.11 -18.82 -1.54
CA THR A 68 -13.94 -18.31 -2.24
C THR A 68 -14.35 -17.58 -3.51
N TYR A 69 -13.67 -16.48 -3.80
CA TYR A 69 -13.67 -15.84 -5.11
C TYR A 69 -12.80 -16.65 -6.07
N SER A 70 -13.19 -16.66 -7.35
CA SER A 70 -12.48 -17.36 -8.43
C SER A 70 -10.97 -17.08 -8.37
N GLY A 71 -10.16 -18.15 -8.31
CA GLY A 71 -8.73 -18.09 -8.01
C GLY A 71 -8.38 -18.50 -6.58
N GLY A 72 -9.36 -18.76 -5.71
CA GLY A 72 -9.16 -19.34 -4.37
C GLY A 72 -9.02 -18.33 -3.24
N VAL A 73 -9.45 -17.07 -3.43
CA VAL A 73 -9.39 -16.04 -2.38
C VAL A 73 -10.57 -16.21 -1.42
N PRO A 74 -10.36 -16.59 -0.13
CA PRO A 74 -11.46 -16.75 0.82
C PRO A 74 -12.03 -15.40 1.25
N ILE A 75 -13.36 -15.28 1.20
CA ILE A 75 -14.12 -14.08 1.62
C ILE A 75 -15.02 -14.34 2.83
N TRP A 76 -15.21 -15.61 3.19
CA TRP A 76 -15.99 -16.02 4.36
C TRP A 76 -15.66 -17.46 4.74
N SER A 77 -15.64 -17.80 6.03
CA SER A 77 -15.46 -19.18 6.51
C SER A 77 -16.56 -19.59 7.51
N ALA A 78 -16.94 -20.86 7.50
CA ALA A 78 -17.85 -21.39 8.50
C ALA A 78 -17.13 -21.46 9.86
N GLY A 79 -17.69 -20.82 10.89
CA GLY A 79 -17.12 -20.85 12.24
C GLY A 79 -15.89 -19.98 12.48
N SER A 80 -15.55 -19.05 11.57
CA SER A 80 -14.43 -18.10 11.75
C SER A 80 -13.07 -18.80 11.95
N GLU A 81 -12.52 -19.36 10.86
CA GLU A 81 -11.20 -20.06 10.84
C GLU A 81 -11.16 -21.40 11.59
N ILE A 82 -12.31 -21.98 11.95
CA ILE A 82 -12.37 -23.36 12.46
C ILE A 82 -11.85 -24.33 11.38
N CYS A 83 -10.83 -25.09 11.76
CA CYS A 83 -10.23 -26.14 10.94
C CYS A 83 -10.86 -27.51 11.26
N VAL A 84 -11.08 -28.31 10.23
CA VAL A 84 -11.52 -29.72 10.35
C VAL A 84 -10.46 -30.66 9.79
N ASP A 85 -10.49 -31.91 10.24
CA ASP A 85 -9.74 -33.01 9.63
C ASP A 85 -10.29 -33.39 8.24
N SER A 86 -9.65 -34.36 7.57
CA SER A 86 -10.06 -34.85 6.25
C SER A 86 -11.44 -35.53 6.23
N GLY A 87 -11.96 -35.97 7.38
CA GLY A 87 -13.30 -36.51 7.54
C GLY A 87 -14.38 -35.44 7.73
N GLY A 88 -13.99 -34.17 7.84
CA GLY A 88 -14.92 -33.06 8.04
C GLY A 88 -15.96 -32.91 6.91
N THR A 89 -17.17 -32.51 7.28
CA THR A 89 -18.27 -32.30 6.33
C THR A 89 -19.07 -31.03 6.64
N LEU A 90 -19.48 -30.33 5.59
CA LEU A 90 -20.44 -29.22 5.67
C LEU A 90 -21.79 -29.73 5.19
N GLN A 91 -22.77 -29.80 6.07
CA GLN A 91 -24.04 -30.47 5.84
C GLN A 91 -25.19 -29.46 5.90
N PHE A 92 -26.04 -29.45 4.88
CA PHE A 92 -27.30 -28.72 4.92
C PHE A 92 -28.41 -29.69 5.27
N LEU A 93 -28.82 -29.72 6.54
CA LEU A 93 -29.76 -30.70 7.08
C LEU A 93 -31.20 -30.46 6.61
N SER A 94 -32.01 -31.53 6.62
CA SER A 94 -33.45 -31.48 6.39
C SER A 94 -34.21 -30.61 7.40
N SER A 95 -33.63 -30.35 8.58
CA SER A 95 -34.14 -29.39 9.56
C SER A 95 -34.03 -27.93 9.14
N GLY A 96 -33.31 -27.65 8.04
CA GLY A 96 -33.04 -26.30 7.55
C GLY A 96 -31.77 -25.66 8.13
N THR A 97 -30.92 -26.45 8.78
CA THR A 97 -29.67 -25.99 9.42
C THR A 97 -28.45 -26.31 8.58
N LEU A 98 -27.58 -25.33 8.37
CA LEU A 98 -26.25 -25.55 7.80
C LEU A 98 -25.27 -25.77 8.95
N GLN A 99 -24.59 -26.90 8.99
CA GLN A 99 -23.65 -27.25 10.06
C GLN A 99 -22.32 -27.76 9.53
N LEU A 100 -21.24 -27.45 10.26
CA LEU A 100 -19.90 -27.96 10.04
C LEU A 100 -19.58 -29.02 11.10
N VAL A 101 -19.19 -30.21 10.65
CA VAL A 101 -18.93 -31.38 11.51
C VAL A 101 -17.51 -31.88 11.25
N ASN A 102 -16.78 -32.29 12.30
CA ASN A 102 -15.46 -32.93 12.16
C ASN A 102 -15.57 -34.42 11.76
N GLY A 103 -14.44 -35.10 11.53
CA GLY A 103 -14.44 -36.53 11.18
C GLY A 103 -14.89 -37.46 12.31
N SER A 104 -14.98 -36.95 13.55
CA SER A 104 -15.49 -37.69 14.72
C SER A 104 -17.01 -37.57 14.88
N GLY A 105 -17.66 -36.68 14.13
CA GLY A 105 -19.11 -36.44 14.20
C GLY A 105 -19.52 -35.27 15.11
N ASP A 106 -18.57 -34.52 15.69
CA ASP A 106 -18.88 -33.36 16.52
C ASP A 106 -19.23 -32.14 15.68
N THR A 107 -20.33 -31.47 16.01
CA THR A 107 -20.70 -30.19 15.40
C THR A 107 -19.82 -29.08 15.95
N LEU A 108 -19.03 -28.46 15.07
CA LEU A 108 -18.14 -27.36 15.43
C LEU A 108 -18.78 -25.98 15.20
N TRP A 109 -19.72 -25.90 14.26
CA TRP A 109 -20.45 -24.67 13.93
C TRP A 109 -21.80 -24.99 13.30
N ASP A 110 -22.82 -24.18 13.56
CA ASP A 110 -24.09 -24.24 12.86
C ASP A 110 -24.71 -22.84 12.64
N SER A 111 -25.64 -22.74 11.69
CA SER A 111 -26.35 -21.51 11.34
C SER A 111 -27.47 -21.12 12.32
N ASN A 112 -27.77 -21.96 13.31
CA ASN A 112 -28.85 -21.82 14.29
C ASN A 112 -30.22 -21.51 13.66
N THR A 113 -30.51 -22.17 12.52
CA THR A 113 -31.75 -22.00 11.75
C THR A 113 -32.73 -23.16 11.90
N THR A 114 -32.48 -24.06 12.85
CA THR A 114 -33.32 -25.23 13.12
C THR A 114 -34.77 -24.80 13.37
N GLY A 115 -35.72 -25.40 12.65
CA GLY A 115 -37.15 -25.11 12.82
C GLY A 115 -37.63 -23.76 12.30
N ARG A 116 -36.77 -22.98 11.60
CA ARG A 116 -37.16 -21.68 11.01
C ARG A 116 -37.79 -21.77 9.62
N GLY A 117 -38.14 -22.99 9.18
CA GLY A 117 -38.77 -23.23 7.87
C GLY A 117 -37.86 -23.03 6.67
N VAL A 118 -36.54 -23.11 6.86
CA VAL A 118 -35.58 -23.02 5.75
C VAL A 118 -35.79 -24.21 4.80
N SER A 119 -36.03 -23.91 3.53
CA SER A 119 -36.35 -24.88 2.49
C SER A 119 -35.29 -24.99 1.39
N SER A 120 -34.39 -24.02 1.28
CA SER A 120 -33.34 -24.00 0.26
C SER A 120 -32.18 -23.09 0.67
N ALA A 121 -30.99 -23.33 0.13
CA ALA A 121 -29.86 -22.43 0.22
C ALA A 121 -29.41 -21.96 -1.17
N LYS A 122 -28.84 -20.76 -1.27
CA LYS A 122 -28.32 -20.21 -2.54
C LYS A 122 -27.09 -19.35 -2.27
N LEU A 123 -26.03 -19.58 -3.04
CA LEU A 123 -24.90 -18.65 -3.20
C LEU A 123 -25.16 -17.77 -4.44
N ASP A 124 -25.10 -16.45 -4.28
CA ASP A 124 -25.31 -15.50 -5.40
C ASP A 124 -24.01 -14.97 -6.01
N GLU A 125 -24.10 -14.17 -7.08
CA GLU A 125 -22.93 -13.61 -7.77
C GLU A 125 -22.18 -12.55 -6.94
N THR A 126 -22.72 -12.13 -5.79
CA THR A 126 -22.03 -11.21 -4.87
C THR A 126 -21.20 -11.94 -3.81
N GLY A 127 -21.34 -13.27 -3.72
CA GLY A 127 -20.70 -14.11 -2.70
C GLY A 127 -21.53 -14.26 -1.43
N ASN A 128 -22.80 -13.84 -1.45
CA ASN A 128 -23.70 -14.00 -0.31
C ASN A 128 -24.35 -15.39 -0.34
N LEU A 129 -24.11 -16.17 0.71
CA LEU A 129 -24.79 -17.44 0.95
C LEU A 129 -26.03 -17.17 1.80
N MET A 130 -27.21 -17.47 1.25
CA MET A 130 -28.49 -17.27 1.91
C MET A 130 -29.22 -18.59 2.15
N LEU A 131 -29.68 -18.79 3.38
CA LEU A 131 -30.66 -19.83 3.72
C LEU A 131 -32.06 -19.21 3.64
N ARG A 132 -32.95 -19.80 2.85
CA ARG A 132 -34.24 -19.19 2.48
C ARG A 132 -35.42 -20.04 2.89
N ASN A 133 -36.50 -19.35 3.28
CA ASN A 133 -37.85 -19.89 3.39
C ASN A 133 -38.71 -19.23 2.30
N GLY A 134 -38.93 -19.95 1.20
CA GLY A 134 -39.51 -19.36 -0.02
C GLY A 134 -38.65 -18.21 -0.55
N THR A 135 -39.18 -16.99 -0.57
CA THR A 135 -38.46 -15.79 -1.01
C THR A 135 -37.70 -15.09 0.12
N ALA A 136 -38.06 -15.34 1.39
CA ALA A 136 -37.47 -14.66 2.54
C ALA A 136 -36.09 -15.25 2.89
N SER A 137 -35.13 -14.37 3.20
CA SER A 137 -33.83 -14.76 3.75
C SER A 137 -33.96 -14.95 5.27
N VAL A 138 -33.62 -16.14 5.76
CA VAL A 138 -33.64 -16.49 7.19
C VAL A 138 -32.25 -16.32 7.81
N TRP A 139 -31.21 -16.57 7.03
CA TRP A 139 -29.81 -16.43 7.42
C TRP A 139 -28.97 -16.05 6.19
N SER A 140 -27.94 -15.24 6.40
CA SER A 140 -27.02 -14.78 5.35
C SER A 140 -25.59 -14.73 5.86
N SER A 141 -24.63 -15.11 5.02
CA SER A 141 -23.20 -14.96 5.32
C SER A 141 -22.79 -13.48 5.47
N PHE A 142 -23.44 -12.57 4.75
CA PHE A 142 -23.18 -11.13 4.85
C PHE A 142 -23.63 -10.52 6.19
N ASP A 143 -24.60 -11.15 6.84
CA ASP A 143 -25.05 -10.78 8.19
C ASP A 143 -24.22 -11.44 9.30
N ASN A 144 -23.42 -12.44 8.95
CA ASN A 144 -22.52 -13.15 9.84
C ASN A 144 -21.08 -13.12 9.29
N PRO A 145 -20.46 -11.94 9.15
CA PRO A 145 -19.11 -11.83 8.59
C PRO A 145 -18.09 -12.54 9.48
N THR A 146 -16.97 -12.95 8.88
CA THR A 146 -15.84 -13.55 9.58
C THR A 146 -14.67 -12.58 9.69
N ASP A 147 -13.85 -12.47 8.66
CA ASP A 147 -12.67 -11.61 8.64
C ASP A 147 -12.68 -10.61 7.47
N THR A 148 -13.66 -10.72 6.57
CA THR A 148 -13.69 -10.01 5.29
C THR A 148 -15.04 -9.30 5.07
N ILE A 149 -14.98 -8.14 4.42
CA ILE A 149 -16.12 -7.39 3.88
C ILE A 149 -15.94 -7.27 2.37
N VAL A 150 -16.96 -7.67 1.62
CA VAL A 150 -16.99 -7.59 0.16
C VAL A 150 -17.92 -6.48 -0.34
N PRO A 151 -17.91 -6.13 -1.64
CA PRO A 151 -18.86 -5.17 -2.18
C PRO A 151 -20.29 -5.67 -2.02
N SER A 152 -21.25 -4.74 -1.90
CA SER A 152 -22.68 -5.03 -1.65
C SER A 152 -23.02 -5.56 -0.24
N GLN A 153 -22.02 -5.77 0.61
CA GLN A 153 -22.24 -6.11 2.02
C GLN A 153 -22.38 -4.85 2.87
N ASN A 154 -23.45 -4.80 3.67
CA ASN A 154 -23.63 -3.74 4.68
C ASN A 154 -23.03 -4.18 6.01
N PHE A 155 -21.94 -3.54 6.43
CA PHE A 155 -21.31 -3.79 7.72
C PHE A 155 -21.79 -2.76 8.76
N THR A 156 -22.77 -3.15 9.56
CA THR A 156 -23.45 -2.29 10.53
C THR A 156 -22.86 -2.42 11.94
N VAL A 157 -23.23 -1.48 12.81
CA VAL A 157 -22.94 -1.56 14.25
C VAL A 157 -23.41 -2.91 14.82
N GLY A 158 -22.55 -3.55 15.63
CA GLY A 158 -22.80 -4.87 16.21
C GLY A 158 -22.14 -6.02 15.44
N LYS A 159 -21.84 -5.84 14.15
CA LYS A 159 -21.00 -6.79 13.38
C LYS A 159 -19.53 -6.60 13.77
N VAL A 160 -18.77 -7.69 13.72
CA VAL A 160 -17.35 -7.72 14.13
C VAL A 160 -16.59 -8.60 13.15
N LEU A 161 -15.48 -8.10 12.61
CA LEU A 161 -14.49 -8.98 11.95
C LEU A 161 -13.51 -9.49 13.00
N ARG A 162 -13.10 -10.75 12.88
CA ARG A 162 -12.17 -11.40 13.83
C ARG A 162 -11.08 -12.16 13.08
N SER A 163 -9.86 -12.06 13.59
CA SER A 163 -8.76 -12.96 13.26
C SER A 163 -7.91 -13.12 14.53
N GLY A 164 -7.90 -14.34 15.09
CA GLY A 164 -7.32 -14.60 16.41
C GLY A 164 -7.82 -13.63 17.50
N LEU A 165 -6.88 -12.94 18.16
CA LEU A 165 -7.18 -11.94 19.21
C LEU A 165 -7.59 -10.57 18.66
N TYR A 166 -7.45 -10.35 17.35
CA TYR A 166 -7.77 -9.07 16.72
C TYR A 166 -9.25 -8.97 16.37
N SER A 167 -9.81 -7.78 16.54
CA SER A 167 -11.18 -7.50 16.14
C SER A 167 -11.34 -6.12 15.54
N PHE A 168 -12.14 -6.04 14.48
CA PHE A 168 -12.49 -4.79 13.80
C PHE A 168 -13.99 -4.52 13.91
N LYS A 169 -14.35 -3.28 14.30
CA LYS A 169 -15.74 -2.89 14.60
C LYS A 169 -16.03 -1.47 14.12
N LEU A 170 -17.28 -1.25 13.72
CA LEU A 170 -17.86 0.08 13.53
C LEU A 170 -18.65 0.47 14.79
N ILE A 171 -18.28 1.57 15.42
CA ILE A 171 -18.99 2.11 16.59
C ILE A 171 -20.09 3.07 16.12
N ARG A 172 -21.16 3.23 16.93
CA ARG A 172 -22.35 4.04 16.63
C ARG A 172 -22.04 5.48 16.21
N ASN A 173 -20.95 6.06 16.67
CA ASN A 173 -20.50 7.41 16.32
C ASN A 173 -19.77 7.48 14.95
N GLY A 174 -19.70 6.39 14.19
CA GLY A 174 -19.01 6.35 12.89
C GLY A 174 -17.49 6.14 12.99
N VAL A 175 -16.99 5.76 14.17
CA VAL A 175 -15.57 5.47 14.36
C VAL A 175 -15.29 4.01 14.04
N LEU A 176 -14.34 3.78 13.12
CA LEU A 176 -13.78 2.46 12.87
C LEU A 176 -12.72 2.18 13.94
N THR A 177 -12.74 0.97 14.48
CA THR A 177 -11.91 0.61 15.63
C THR A 177 -11.30 -0.76 15.46
N LEU A 178 -10.01 -0.86 15.78
CA LEU A 178 -9.26 -2.10 15.91
C LEU A 178 -8.92 -2.34 17.38
N LEU A 179 -9.23 -3.55 17.85
CA LEU A 179 -8.96 -3.96 19.23
C LEU A 179 -8.20 -5.27 19.28
N TRP A 180 -7.26 -5.35 20.21
CA TRP A 180 -6.60 -6.60 20.60
C TRP A 180 -7.25 -7.14 21.87
N ASN A 181 -7.58 -8.43 21.84
CA ASN A 181 -8.30 -9.17 22.88
C ASN A 181 -9.62 -8.48 23.33
N ASN A 182 -10.27 -7.73 22.43
CA ASN A 182 -11.44 -6.88 22.70
C ASN A 182 -11.26 -5.80 23.79
N SER A 183 -10.05 -5.56 24.31
CA SER A 183 -9.82 -4.64 25.42
C SER A 183 -8.86 -3.49 25.08
N ILE A 184 -7.83 -3.76 24.27
CA ILE A 184 -6.80 -2.77 23.95
C ILE A 184 -7.13 -2.14 22.60
N LEU A 185 -7.44 -0.85 22.60
CA LEU A 185 -7.73 -0.08 21.39
C LEU A 185 -6.41 0.45 20.80
N TYR A 186 -5.87 -0.23 19.79
CA TYR A 186 -4.58 0.16 19.20
C TYR A 186 -4.70 1.02 17.94
N TRP A 187 -5.88 1.07 17.35
CA TRP A 187 -6.16 1.97 16.24
C TRP A 187 -7.64 2.33 16.20
N ASN A 188 -7.91 3.61 15.96
CA ASN A 188 -9.24 4.07 15.62
C ASN A 188 -9.14 5.21 14.61
N GLN A 189 -10.19 5.39 13.83
CA GLN A 189 -10.29 6.52 12.93
C GLN A 189 -11.78 6.89 12.80
N GLY A 190 -12.07 8.15 13.12
CA GLY A 190 -13.39 8.75 12.95
C GLY A 190 -13.57 9.36 11.57
N LEU A 191 -14.78 9.84 11.32
CA LEU A 191 -15.07 10.68 10.15
C LEU A 191 -14.34 12.03 10.27
N ASN A 192 -14.02 12.63 9.11
CA ASN A 192 -13.42 13.95 9.04
C ASN A 192 -14.29 14.99 9.78
N SER A 193 -13.63 16.03 10.33
CA SER A 193 -14.25 17.08 11.15
C SER A 193 -15.39 17.87 10.48
N SER A 194 -15.56 17.75 9.16
CA SER A 194 -16.69 18.33 8.42
C SER A 194 -18.03 17.64 8.68
N VAL A 195 -18.02 16.39 9.19
CA VAL A 195 -19.24 15.66 9.58
C VAL A 195 -19.52 15.93 11.06
N THR A 196 -20.32 16.95 11.34
CA THR A 196 -20.69 17.35 12.72
C THR A 196 -21.97 16.68 13.23
N THR A 197 -22.57 15.78 12.45
CA THR A 197 -23.85 15.14 12.77
C THR A 197 -23.66 13.86 13.59
N ASN A 198 -24.42 13.74 14.68
CA ASN A 198 -24.49 12.49 15.45
C ASN A 198 -25.24 11.43 14.65
N LEU A 199 -24.48 10.43 14.17
CA LEU A 199 -24.99 9.28 13.43
C LEU A 199 -25.97 8.45 14.29
N THR A 200 -26.87 7.74 13.62
CA THR A 200 -27.91 6.93 14.27
C THR A 200 -27.71 5.44 14.05
N SER A 201 -27.53 5.07 12.79
CA SER A 201 -27.42 3.70 12.32
C SER A 201 -26.42 3.66 11.17
N PRO A 202 -25.12 3.91 11.45
CA PRO A 202 -24.12 3.94 10.40
C PRO A 202 -23.88 2.52 9.83
N SER A 203 -23.63 2.47 8.53
CA SER A 203 -23.25 1.27 7.80
C SER A 203 -21.98 1.53 7.00
N LEU A 204 -20.97 0.69 7.19
CA LEU A 204 -19.75 0.69 6.40
C LEU A 204 -19.98 -0.13 5.12
N ILE A 205 -19.65 0.48 3.98
CA ILE A 205 -19.86 -0.08 2.64
C ILE A 205 -18.59 0.09 1.82
N LEU A 206 -18.05 -1.02 1.32
CA LEU A 206 -17.00 -1.02 0.32
C LEU A 206 -17.61 -1.01 -1.08
N LYS A 207 -17.28 -0.01 -1.89
CA LYS A 207 -17.71 0.04 -3.29
C LYS A 207 -16.81 -0.86 -4.16
N SER A 208 -17.35 -1.38 -5.26
CA SER A 208 -16.58 -2.16 -6.25
C SER A 208 -15.38 -1.41 -6.83
N ILE A 209 -15.44 -0.07 -6.86
CA ILE A 209 -14.34 0.83 -7.26
C ILE A 209 -13.30 1.08 -6.17
N GLY A 210 -13.43 0.43 -4.99
CA GLY A 210 -12.40 0.48 -3.94
C GLY A 210 -12.49 1.69 -3.01
N ILE A 211 -13.64 2.34 -2.97
CA ILE A 211 -13.92 3.43 -2.02
C ILE A 211 -14.66 2.86 -0.82
N LEU A 212 -14.08 3.03 0.37
CA LEU A 212 -14.72 2.69 1.63
C LEU A 212 -15.54 3.88 2.11
N THR A 213 -16.84 3.66 2.33
CA THR A 213 -17.78 4.72 2.67
C THR A 213 -18.63 4.36 3.89
N ILE A 214 -19.04 5.37 4.64
CA ILE A 214 -20.02 5.26 5.72
C ILE A 214 -21.32 5.93 5.27
N SER A 215 -22.41 5.18 5.27
CA SER A 215 -23.77 5.70 5.08
C SER A 215 -24.51 5.75 6.41
N ASP A 216 -25.41 6.72 6.57
CA ASP A 216 -26.32 6.84 7.71
C ASP A 216 -27.58 7.57 7.23
N PRO A 217 -28.78 7.28 7.79
CA PRO A 217 -30.00 8.00 7.43
C PRO A 217 -29.95 9.52 7.59
N LYS A 218 -29.09 10.04 8.48
CA LYS A 218 -28.88 11.48 8.67
C LYS A 218 -27.85 12.10 7.72
N LEU A 219 -27.13 11.28 6.95
CA LEU A 219 -26.18 11.74 5.96
C LEU A 219 -26.87 11.81 4.60
N ALA A 220 -26.97 13.01 4.03
CA ALA A 220 -27.52 13.20 2.69
C ALA A 220 -26.69 12.47 1.61
N THR A 221 -25.38 12.37 1.84
CA THR A 221 -24.43 11.63 1.00
C THR A 221 -23.53 10.78 1.88
N ALA A 222 -23.22 9.56 1.42
CA ALA A 222 -22.29 8.68 2.14
C ALA A 222 -20.92 9.37 2.28
N ALA A 223 -20.41 9.40 3.51
CA ALA A 223 -19.12 9.99 3.82
C ALA A 223 -18.01 9.02 3.38
N ILE A 224 -16.98 9.56 2.72
CA ILE A 224 -15.84 8.76 2.28
C ILE A 224 -14.85 8.62 3.44
N PHE A 225 -14.42 7.39 3.68
CA PHE A 225 -13.49 7.05 4.75
C PHE A 225 -12.08 6.80 4.21
N ALA A 226 -11.97 6.00 3.15
CA ALA A 226 -10.70 5.66 2.54
C ALA A 226 -10.85 5.42 1.03
N TYR A 227 -9.78 5.69 0.30
CA TYR A 227 -9.63 5.36 -1.11
C TYR A 227 -8.57 4.26 -1.25
N SER A 228 -8.86 3.24 -2.05
CA SER A 228 -7.84 2.32 -2.54
C SER A 228 -6.95 3.03 -3.55
N ASN A 229 -5.63 2.84 -3.47
CA ASN A 229 -4.68 3.38 -4.45
C ASN A 229 -4.74 2.56 -5.76
N GLU A 230 -5.64 2.91 -6.66
CA GLU A 230 -5.63 2.42 -8.05
C GLU A 230 -6.50 3.27 -8.98
N ASP A 231 -6.03 3.47 -10.21
CA ASP A 231 -6.84 3.93 -11.35
C ASP A 231 -7.86 2.82 -11.69
N ALA A 232 -9.09 3.18 -12.03
CA ALA A 232 -10.14 2.20 -12.29
C ALA A 232 -9.82 1.32 -13.51
N GLU A 233 -9.08 0.23 -13.31
CA GLU A 233 -8.82 -0.73 -14.38
C GLU A 233 -10.12 -1.45 -14.77
N ALA A 234 -10.34 -1.55 -16.09
CA ALA A 234 -11.44 -2.28 -16.66
C ALA A 234 -11.19 -3.80 -16.52
N GLY A 235 -11.95 -4.49 -15.68
CA GLY A 235 -11.91 -5.95 -15.53
C GLY A 235 -12.75 -6.46 -14.35
N ASP A 236 -12.96 -7.79 -14.29
CA ASP A 236 -13.62 -8.49 -13.16
C ASP A 236 -12.67 -8.53 -11.95
N ILE A 237 -12.55 -7.40 -11.25
CA ILE A 237 -11.71 -7.24 -10.06
C ILE A 237 -12.60 -7.26 -8.81
N LEU A 238 -12.34 -8.20 -7.90
CA LEU A 238 -12.90 -8.15 -6.56
C LEU A 238 -12.05 -7.23 -5.69
N ARG A 239 -12.71 -6.21 -5.12
CA ARG A 239 -12.14 -5.40 -4.05
C ARG A 239 -12.78 -5.79 -2.74
N PHE A 240 -11.98 -6.14 -1.74
CA PHE A 240 -12.48 -6.59 -0.44
C PHE A 240 -11.63 -6.02 0.68
N LEU A 241 -12.26 -5.74 1.83
CA LEU A 241 -11.60 -5.32 3.05
C LEU A 241 -11.40 -6.55 3.93
N LYS A 242 -10.19 -6.82 4.40
CA LYS A 242 -9.88 -7.99 5.22
C LYS A 242 -9.10 -7.59 6.47
N LEU A 243 -9.50 -8.15 7.62
CA LEU A 243 -8.68 -8.18 8.83
C LEU A 243 -7.75 -9.38 8.73
N GLU A 244 -6.46 -9.12 8.59
CA GLU A 244 -5.44 -10.17 8.48
C GLU A 244 -4.99 -10.67 9.86
N SER A 245 -4.37 -11.84 9.89
CA SER A 245 -3.81 -12.45 11.12
C SER A 245 -2.63 -11.66 11.70
N ASP A 246 -2.13 -10.65 10.97
CA ASP A 246 -1.18 -9.67 11.47
C ASP A 246 -1.82 -8.52 12.27
N GLY A 247 -3.15 -8.51 12.40
CA GLY A 247 -3.92 -7.54 13.15
C GLY A 247 -4.19 -6.23 12.41
N ASN A 248 -3.84 -6.13 11.14
CA ASN A 248 -4.13 -4.95 10.34
C ASN A 248 -5.31 -5.18 9.41
N VAL A 249 -6.02 -4.10 9.07
CA VAL A 249 -7.13 -4.14 8.12
C VAL A 249 -6.70 -3.51 6.82
N ARG A 250 -6.90 -4.22 5.72
CA ARG A 250 -6.46 -3.79 4.40
C ARG A 250 -7.54 -3.92 3.36
N ILE A 251 -7.52 -3.04 2.37
CA ILE A 251 -8.26 -3.21 1.12
C ILE A 251 -7.35 -3.94 0.14
N TYR A 252 -7.82 -5.06 -0.39
CA TYR A 252 -7.15 -5.82 -1.43
C TYR A 252 -7.92 -5.74 -2.75
N SER A 253 -7.18 -5.79 -3.86
CA SER A 253 -7.70 -6.08 -5.19
C SER A 253 -7.27 -7.49 -5.60
N SER A 254 -8.20 -8.27 -6.17
CA SER A 254 -7.90 -9.56 -6.77
C SER A 254 -8.63 -9.72 -8.11
N THR A 255 -7.87 -9.98 -9.16
CA THR A 255 -8.41 -10.27 -10.50
C THR A 255 -9.01 -11.67 -10.54
N LYS A 256 -10.18 -11.82 -11.17
CA LYS A 256 -10.87 -13.09 -11.32
C LYS A 256 -9.94 -14.19 -11.87
N GLY A 257 -9.84 -15.30 -11.14
CA GLY A 257 -9.04 -16.46 -11.53
C GLY A 257 -7.54 -16.37 -11.21
N SER A 258 -7.03 -15.22 -10.77
CA SER A 258 -5.60 -15.04 -10.47
C SER A 258 -5.18 -15.66 -9.14
N GLY A 259 -6.05 -15.57 -8.12
CA GLY A 259 -5.73 -15.95 -6.74
C GLY A 259 -4.79 -14.98 -6.00
N THR A 260 -4.14 -14.07 -6.72
CA THR A 260 -3.27 -13.05 -6.13
C THR A 260 -4.08 -11.93 -5.48
N LYS A 261 -3.60 -11.46 -4.33
CA LYS A 261 -4.17 -10.33 -3.58
C LYS A 261 -3.15 -9.20 -3.60
N VAL A 262 -3.56 -8.01 -4.06
CA VAL A 262 -2.69 -6.82 -4.08
C VAL A 262 -3.23 -5.83 -3.07
N GLU A 263 -2.42 -5.46 -2.08
CA GLU A 263 -2.78 -4.45 -1.08
C GLU A 263 -2.92 -3.07 -1.73
N ARG A 264 -4.01 -2.36 -1.43
CA ARG A 264 -4.31 -1.02 -1.96
C ARG A 264 -4.47 0.05 -0.91
N TRP A 265 -4.68 -0.36 0.33
CA TRP A 265 -4.82 0.50 1.50
C TRP A 265 -4.65 -0.33 2.76
N ALA A 266 -4.08 0.25 3.81
CA ALA A 266 -3.97 -0.34 5.14
C ALA A 266 -4.42 0.66 6.20
N ALA A 267 -5.08 0.18 7.25
CA ALA A 267 -5.54 0.98 8.37
C ALA A 267 -4.36 1.51 9.20
N VAL A 268 -3.44 0.62 9.55
CA VAL A 268 -2.20 0.96 10.25
C VAL A 268 -1.06 1.01 9.21
N THR A 269 -0.46 2.18 9.01
CA THR A 269 0.59 2.37 7.99
C THR A 269 1.91 1.71 8.36
N ASP A 270 2.25 1.73 9.64
CA ASP A 270 3.43 1.09 10.21
C ASP A 270 3.01 -0.18 10.95
N GLN A 271 3.35 -1.33 10.38
CA GLN A 271 2.93 -2.63 10.91
C GLN A 271 3.45 -2.87 12.34
N CYS A 272 4.61 -2.29 12.71
CA CYS A 272 5.13 -2.42 14.07
C CYS A 272 4.35 -1.61 15.12
N GLN A 273 3.39 -0.77 14.71
CA GLN A 273 2.43 -0.15 15.62
C GLN A 273 1.21 -1.04 15.90
N VAL A 274 1.04 -2.16 15.19
CA VAL A 274 -0.03 -3.10 15.52
C VAL A 274 0.29 -3.79 16.85
N PHE A 275 -0.57 -3.58 17.85
CA PHE A 275 -0.33 -4.12 19.18
C PHE A 275 -0.29 -5.65 19.17
N GLY A 276 0.75 -6.22 19.79
CA GLY A 276 0.92 -7.65 19.90
C GLY A 276 1.36 -8.36 18.63
N TYR A 277 1.77 -7.63 17.57
CA TYR A 277 2.27 -8.22 16.33
C TYR A 277 3.40 -9.24 16.55
N CYS A 278 4.32 -8.94 17.48
CA CYS A 278 5.45 -9.79 17.86
C CYS A 278 5.25 -10.59 19.14
N GLY A 279 4.01 -10.75 19.62
CA GLY A 279 3.76 -11.51 20.85
C GLY A 279 4.18 -10.75 22.12
N ASN A 280 4.02 -11.41 23.27
CA ASN A 280 4.42 -10.83 24.56
C ASN A 280 5.95 -10.72 24.66
N MET A 281 6.46 -9.61 25.20
CA MET A 281 7.89 -9.28 25.35
C MET A 281 8.70 -9.30 24.03
N GLY A 282 8.02 -9.36 22.89
CA GLY A 282 8.63 -9.24 21.58
C GLY A 282 8.78 -7.78 21.16
N ILE A 283 9.86 -7.49 20.45
CA ILE A 283 10.13 -6.20 19.83
C ILE A 283 9.99 -6.33 18.32
N CYS A 284 9.09 -5.53 17.74
CA CYS A 284 8.97 -5.38 16.30
C CYS A 284 10.01 -4.40 15.79
N SER A 285 10.64 -4.73 14.68
CA SER A 285 11.55 -3.85 13.94
C SER A 285 11.46 -4.18 12.44
N TYR A 286 12.18 -3.43 11.61
CA TYR A 286 12.19 -3.67 10.17
C TYR A 286 13.54 -4.24 9.71
N ASN A 287 13.47 -5.24 8.84
CA ASN A 287 14.57 -5.65 7.99
C ASN A 287 14.21 -5.28 6.55
N ASP A 288 14.83 -4.23 6.03
CA ASP A 288 14.42 -3.54 4.82
C ASP A 288 12.95 -3.09 4.89
N SER A 289 12.05 -3.75 4.15
CA SER A 289 10.63 -3.43 4.12
C SER A 289 9.77 -4.39 4.95
N ASN A 290 10.35 -5.48 5.47
CA ASN A 290 9.59 -6.52 6.16
C ASN A 290 9.68 -6.36 7.68
N PRO A 291 8.53 -6.36 8.40
CA PRO A 291 8.53 -6.39 9.84
C PRO A 291 9.09 -7.73 10.35
N ILE A 292 9.95 -7.66 11.36
CA ILE A 292 10.58 -8.81 12.01
C ILE A 292 10.40 -8.70 13.52
N CYS A 293 10.34 -9.86 14.17
CA CYS A 293 10.17 -9.98 15.61
C CYS A 293 11.42 -10.55 16.26
N GLY A 294 11.85 -9.93 17.35
CA GLY A 294 12.99 -10.39 18.15
C GLY A 294 12.80 -10.09 19.63
N CYS A 295 13.55 -10.80 20.48
CA CYS A 295 13.53 -10.55 21.91
C CYS A 295 14.41 -9.36 22.29
N ALA A 296 14.07 -8.70 23.40
CA ALA A 296 14.75 -7.51 23.88
C ALA A 296 16.26 -7.69 24.13
N SER A 297 16.67 -8.88 24.57
CA SER A 297 18.07 -9.24 24.83
C SER A 297 18.24 -10.76 24.94
N LEU A 298 19.47 -11.23 25.16
CA LEU A 298 19.76 -12.64 25.39
C LEU A 298 19.31 -13.14 26.79
N ASN A 299 18.85 -12.24 27.67
CA ASN A 299 18.14 -12.60 28.90
C ASN A 299 16.75 -13.21 28.64
N PHE A 300 16.27 -13.14 27.39
CA PHE A 300 15.00 -13.69 26.95
C PHE A 300 15.24 -14.81 25.93
N GLU A 301 14.23 -15.65 25.74
CA GLU A 301 14.19 -16.64 24.67
C GLU A 301 12.83 -16.62 23.98
N PRO A 302 12.77 -16.95 22.67
CA PRO A 302 11.50 -17.03 21.96
C PRO A 302 10.62 -18.12 22.58
N VAL A 303 9.31 -17.89 22.61
CA VAL A 303 8.33 -18.88 23.05
C VAL A 303 8.32 -20.07 22.08
N ASP A 304 8.32 -19.78 20.78
CA ASP A 304 8.50 -20.76 19.72
C ASP A 304 9.65 -20.32 18.78
N PRO A 305 10.75 -21.08 18.67
CA PRO A 305 11.83 -20.77 17.73
C PRO A 305 11.42 -20.77 16.26
N LYS A 306 10.31 -21.43 15.89
CA LYS A 306 9.79 -21.48 14.52
C LYS A 306 8.86 -20.32 14.19
N ASP A 307 8.25 -19.71 15.20
CA ASP A 307 7.33 -18.59 15.04
C ASP A 307 7.69 -17.45 16.00
N SER A 308 8.41 -16.46 15.46
CA SER A 308 8.85 -15.30 16.21
C SER A 308 7.70 -14.37 16.63
N ARG A 309 6.49 -14.53 16.08
CA ARG A 309 5.30 -13.75 16.47
C ARG A 309 4.66 -14.25 17.76
N GLN A 310 5.03 -15.43 18.25
CA GLN A 310 4.58 -15.96 19.55
C GLN A 310 5.20 -15.22 20.74
N GLY A 311 6.19 -14.37 20.48
CA GLY A 311 6.85 -13.54 21.50
C GLY A 311 7.99 -14.24 22.21
N CYS A 312 8.33 -13.68 23.36
CA CYS A 312 9.48 -14.05 24.16
C CYS A 312 9.08 -14.26 25.62
N LYS A 313 9.89 -15.03 26.32
CA LYS A 313 9.79 -15.24 27.76
C LYS A 313 11.14 -14.98 28.41
N ARG A 314 11.13 -14.61 29.69
CA ARG A 314 12.37 -14.47 30.46
C ARG A 314 13.00 -15.84 30.65
N LYS A 315 14.33 -15.91 30.60
CA LYS A 315 15.05 -17.13 31.01
C LYS A 315 15.06 -17.32 32.52
N MET A 316 14.89 -16.22 33.26
CA MET A 316 14.81 -16.19 34.71
C MET A 316 13.81 -15.10 35.10
N GLU A 317 12.80 -15.47 35.87
CA GLU A 317 11.82 -14.52 36.38
C GLU A 317 12.44 -13.57 37.41
N ILE A 318 11.79 -12.43 37.61
CA ILE A 318 12.33 -11.35 38.45
C ILE A 318 12.33 -11.76 39.92
N GLU A 319 11.32 -12.52 40.34
CA GLU A 319 11.12 -13.02 41.70
C GLU A 319 12.20 -14.03 42.13
N ASP A 320 12.70 -14.81 41.18
CA ASP A 320 13.68 -15.88 41.41
C ASP A 320 15.13 -15.39 41.27
N CYS A 321 15.35 -14.09 41.10
CA CYS A 321 16.66 -13.53 40.83
C CYS A 321 17.57 -13.61 42.08
N PRO A 322 18.71 -14.34 42.02
CA PRO A 322 19.62 -14.48 43.16
C PRO A 322 20.52 -13.25 43.38
N GLN A 323 20.64 -12.39 42.36
CA GLN A 323 21.32 -11.10 42.42
C GLN A 323 20.29 -9.96 42.47
N ASN A 324 20.75 -8.72 42.69
CA ASN A 324 19.86 -7.56 42.56
C ASN A 324 19.38 -7.40 41.11
N MET A 325 18.10 -7.05 40.97
CA MET A 325 17.51 -6.69 39.68
C MET A 325 18.26 -5.51 39.06
N THR A 326 18.32 -5.49 37.75
CA THR A 326 18.88 -4.37 36.99
C THR A 326 17.96 -4.00 35.82
N MET A 327 18.25 -2.88 35.19
CA MET A 327 17.49 -2.39 34.03
C MET A 327 18.29 -2.63 32.75
N LEU A 328 17.68 -3.33 31.80
CA LEU A 328 18.09 -3.41 30.41
C LEU A 328 17.71 -2.10 29.70
N ASP A 329 18.68 -1.46 29.08
CA ASP A 329 18.48 -0.25 28.28
C ASP A 329 18.14 -0.64 26.83
N LEU A 330 17.00 -0.14 26.35
CA LEU A 330 16.51 -0.35 24.98
C LEU A 330 16.42 1.01 24.28
N ASP A 331 17.54 1.41 23.68
CA ASP A 331 17.62 2.64 22.91
C ASP A 331 16.76 2.55 21.64
N HIS A 332 16.21 3.69 21.22
CA HIS A 332 15.36 3.81 20.03
C HIS A 332 14.19 2.80 20.00
N THR A 333 13.73 2.42 21.19
CA THR A 333 12.69 1.41 21.40
C THR A 333 11.60 1.97 22.30
N ARG A 334 10.36 1.76 21.89
CA ARG A 334 9.16 2.11 22.65
C ARG A 334 8.33 0.86 22.92
N PHE A 335 7.98 0.62 24.18
CA PHE A 335 6.84 -0.26 24.48
C PHE A 335 5.55 0.46 24.12
N LEU A 336 4.78 -0.12 23.20
CA LEU A 336 3.51 0.44 22.74
C LEU A 336 2.59 0.65 23.94
N THR A 337 1.99 1.83 24.02
CA THR A 337 1.02 2.22 25.05
C THR A 337 -0.24 2.66 24.31
N TYR A 338 -1.36 2.03 24.64
CA TYR A 338 -2.66 2.31 24.06
C TYR A 338 -3.74 2.34 25.16
N PRO A 339 -4.81 3.14 24.99
CA PRO A 339 -5.92 3.18 25.92
C PRO A 339 -6.65 1.83 26.10
N PRO A 340 -7.32 1.60 27.26
CA PRO A 340 -7.42 2.52 28.40
C PRO A 340 -6.16 2.47 29.27
N GLU A 341 -5.49 3.61 29.39
CA GLU A 341 -4.34 3.78 30.29
C GLU A 341 -4.85 4.41 31.59
N THR A 342 -4.40 3.90 32.73
CA THR A 342 -4.65 4.56 34.01
C THR A 342 -3.67 5.70 34.20
N ASP A 343 -4.17 6.89 34.55
CA ASP A 343 -3.36 8.09 34.82
C ASP A 343 -2.21 7.84 35.80
N SER A 344 -2.37 6.87 36.71
CA SER A 344 -1.34 6.41 37.65
C SER A 344 -0.09 5.78 37.02
N HIS A 345 -0.08 5.52 35.71
CA HIS A 345 1.06 4.97 34.98
C HIS A 345 1.81 6.00 34.14
N ILE A 346 1.40 7.27 34.17
CA ILE A 346 1.99 8.35 33.36
C ILE A 346 2.55 9.41 34.31
N PHE A 347 3.83 9.73 34.15
CA PHE A 347 4.53 10.72 34.96
C PHE A 347 5.36 11.66 34.08
N PHE A 348 5.70 12.84 34.60
CA PHE A 348 6.57 13.80 33.92
C PHE A 348 7.89 13.88 34.67
N VAL A 349 8.90 13.15 34.20
CA VAL A 349 10.21 13.05 34.85
C VAL A 349 11.31 12.90 33.82
N GLY A 350 12.55 13.24 34.18
CA GLY A 350 13.70 13.02 33.32
C GLY A 350 13.99 11.54 33.06
N ILE A 351 14.68 11.25 31.96
CA ILE A 351 15.00 9.89 31.48
C ILE A 351 15.59 9.01 32.60
N SER A 352 16.59 9.51 33.33
CA SER A 352 17.23 8.78 34.43
C SER A 352 16.26 8.45 35.57
N ALA A 353 15.35 9.38 35.91
CA ALA A 353 14.35 9.16 36.94
C ALA A 353 13.28 8.17 36.48
N CYS A 354 12.87 8.21 35.21
CA CYS A 354 11.94 7.23 34.63
C CYS A 354 12.46 5.78 34.75
N LYS A 355 13.76 5.59 34.48
CA LYS A 355 14.45 4.30 34.65
C LYS A 355 14.54 3.89 36.12
N LEU A 356 15.09 4.76 36.98
CA LEU A 356 15.37 4.43 38.38
C LEU A 356 14.10 4.24 39.23
N ASN A 357 13.06 5.03 38.98
CA ASN A 357 11.82 4.90 39.73
C ASN A 357 11.10 3.58 39.38
N CYS A 358 11.16 3.13 38.13
CA CYS A 358 10.66 1.80 37.76
C CYS A 358 11.49 0.70 38.42
N LEU A 359 12.82 0.82 38.43
CA LEU A 359 13.70 -0.14 39.12
C LEU A 359 13.33 -0.28 40.61
N ALA A 360 13.07 0.83 41.30
CA ALA A 360 12.71 0.85 42.71
C ALA A 360 11.29 0.35 43.01
N ASN A 361 10.35 0.47 42.06
CA ASN A 361 8.96 0.08 42.26
C ASN A 361 8.73 -1.39 41.86
N SER A 362 8.37 -2.25 42.82
CA SER A 362 8.13 -3.69 42.57
C SER A 362 7.00 -3.98 41.59
N ALA A 363 6.02 -3.09 41.42
CA ALA A 363 4.91 -3.25 40.49
C ALA A 363 5.23 -2.82 39.04
N CYS A 364 6.44 -2.33 38.79
CA CYS A 364 6.89 -1.90 37.46
C CYS A 364 7.80 -2.96 36.83
N ASP A 365 7.46 -3.43 35.64
CA ASP A 365 8.27 -4.39 34.86
C ASP A 365 9.15 -3.70 33.82
N ALA A 366 8.64 -2.59 33.27
CA ALA A 366 9.34 -1.78 32.29
C ALA A 366 8.87 -0.32 32.36
N SER A 367 9.65 0.58 31.78
CA SER A 367 9.23 1.96 31.57
C SER A 367 9.64 2.46 30.19
N THR A 368 8.93 3.46 29.68
CA THR A 368 9.27 4.14 28.42
C THR A 368 9.34 5.63 28.67
N SER A 369 10.49 6.23 28.37
CA SER A 369 10.67 7.68 28.41
C SER A 369 10.51 8.24 27.01
N LEU A 370 9.54 9.15 26.82
CA LEU A 370 9.34 9.85 25.57
C LEU A 370 10.29 11.05 25.46
N SER A 371 11.12 11.01 24.43
CA SER A 371 12.05 12.11 24.08
C SER A 371 11.51 12.95 22.92
N ASP A 372 10.20 13.21 22.92
CA ASP A 372 9.47 14.00 21.91
C ASP A 372 9.20 15.45 22.36
N GLY A 373 9.74 15.84 23.53
CA GLY A 373 9.55 17.14 24.16
C GLY A 373 8.47 17.16 25.24
N THR A 374 7.63 16.14 25.34
CA THR A 374 6.60 16.05 26.40
C THR A 374 7.20 15.74 27.77
N GLY A 375 8.33 15.01 27.80
CA GLY A 375 8.95 14.54 29.04
C GLY A 375 8.13 13.47 29.77
N GLN A 376 7.21 12.80 29.06
CA GLN A 376 6.37 11.76 29.63
C GLN A 376 7.15 10.44 29.83
N CYS A 377 6.94 9.84 30.99
CA CYS A 377 7.43 8.52 31.37
C CYS A 377 6.22 7.61 31.60
N TYR A 378 6.17 6.50 30.87
CA TYR A 378 5.15 5.47 31.00
C TYR A 378 5.67 4.32 31.84
N TYR A 379 4.94 3.96 32.88
CA TYR A 379 5.14 2.69 33.59
C TYR A 379 4.40 1.57 32.89
N LYS A 380 5.05 0.41 32.87
CA LYS A 380 4.51 -0.83 32.35
C LYS A 380 4.44 -1.81 33.51
N THR A 381 3.24 -2.15 33.91
CA THR A 381 2.99 -3.18 34.92
C THR A 381 3.23 -4.58 34.33
N PRO A 382 3.46 -5.60 35.17
CA PRO A 382 3.52 -6.98 34.74
C PRO A 382 2.34 -7.34 33.85
N GLY A 383 2.60 -8.02 32.73
CA GLY A 383 1.58 -8.39 31.77
C GLY A 383 2.10 -8.45 30.34
N TYR A 384 1.22 -8.15 29.39
CA TYR A 384 1.50 -8.24 27.97
C TYR A 384 2.22 -6.98 27.46
N LEU A 385 3.50 -7.12 27.09
CA LEU A 385 4.35 -6.03 26.60
C LEU A 385 4.65 -6.20 25.12
N SER A 386 4.30 -5.21 24.31
CA SER A 386 4.59 -5.18 22.87
C SER A 386 5.56 -4.04 22.58
N GLY A 387 6.74 -4.35 22.04
CA GLY A 387 7.78 -3.36 21.72
C GLY A 387 7.83 -2.99 20.24
N TYR A 388 8.27 -1.76 19.96
CA TYR A 388 8.62 -1.29 18.62
C TYR A 388 9.98 -0.58 18.69
N HIS A 389 10.94 -1.05 17.89
CA HIS A 389 12.23 -0.43 17.67
C HIS A 389 12.32 0.17 16.27
N SER A 390 12.73 1.44 16.19
CA SER A 390 13.03 2.13 14.94
C SER A 390 14.22 3.06 15.12
N PRO A 391 15.23 3.06 14.24
CA PRO A 391 16.38 3.98 14.36
C PRO A 391 15.99 5.46 14.37
N ALA A 392 14.81 5.82 13.86
CA ALA A 392 14.29 7.19 13.88
C ALA A 392 13.58 7.56 15.21
N MET A 393 13.34 6.57 16.08
CA MET A 393 12.66 6.76 17.37
C MET A 393 13.61 7.42 18.38
N THR A 394 13.25 8.58 18.91
CA THR A 394 14.05 9.25 19.95
C THR A 394 13.78 8.72 21.36
N SER A 395 12.67 8.01 21.53
CA SER A 395 12.24 7.46 22.82
C SER A 395 13.04 6.21 23.16
N SER A 396 13.37 6.05 24.45
CA SER A 396 14.05 4.87 24.97
C SER A 396 13.17 4.18 26.00
N SER A 397 13.24 2.85 26.01
CA SER A 397 12.56 2.02 26.98
C SER A 397 13.56 1.29 27.87
N TYR A 398 13.08 0.90 29.05
CA TYR A 398 13.87 0.24 30.07
C TYR A 398 13.08 -0.96 30.56
N MET A 399 13.72 -2.11 30.71
CA MET A 399 13.05 -3.33 31.14
C MET A 399 13.81 -3.98 32.30
N LYS A 400 13.09 -4.41 33.34
CA LYS A 400 13.72 -5.17 34.43
C LYS A 400 14.15 -6.54 33.96
N VAL A 401 15.38 -6.89 34.30
CA VAL A 401 15.98 -8.20 34.06
C VAL A 401 16.78 -8.65 35.28
N CYS A 402 16.91 -9.96 35.44
CA CYS A 402 17.88 -10.50 36.38
C CYS A 402 19.31 -10.29 35.85
N GLY A 403 20.20 -9.74 36.68
CA GLY A 403 21.58 -9.45 36.29
C GLY A 403 22.43 -10.70 36.09
N PRO A 404 23.48 -10.65 35.24
CA PRO A 404 23.92 -9.51 34.45
C PRO A 404 23.09 -9.28 33.16
N VAL A 405 23.09 -8.04 32.66
CA VAL A 405 22.48 -7.71 31.35
C VAL A 405 23.32 -8.33 30.24
N VAL A 406 22.68 -9.10 29.37
CA VAL A 406 23.32 -9.74 28.21
C VAL A 406 22.68 -9.18 26.93
N PRO A 407 23.19 -8.08 26.37
CA PRO A 407 22.59 -7.44 25.21
C PRO A 407 22.63 -8.35 23.98
N ASN A 408 21.71 -8.13 23.04
CA ASN A 408 21.78 -8.79 21.74
C ASN A 408 23.06 -8.40 21.01
N PRO A 409 23.65 -9.30 20.21
CA PRO A 409 24.78 -8.94 19.36
C PRO A 409 24.35 -7.82 18.40
N PRO A 410 25.20 -6.82 18.15
CA PRO A 410 24.87 -5.73 17.25
C PRO A 410 24.51 -6.28 15.87
N SER A 411 23.38 -5.80 15.33
CA SER A 411 22.88 -6.20 14.02
C SER A 411 23.95 -5.94 12.95
N SER A 412 23.96 -6.77 11.90
CA SER A 412 24.98 -6.72 10.83
C SER A 412 25.13 -5.35 10.15
N LEU A 413 24.16 -4.42 10.32
CA LEU A 413 24.24 -3.04 9.87
C LEU A 413 25.32 -2.21 10.61
N GLU A 414 25.56 -2.44 11.89
CA GLU A 414 26.59 -1.69 12.63
C GLU A 414 28.02 -2.15 12.27
N ARG A 415 28.16 -3.37 11.74
CA ARG A 415 29.45 -3.90 11.30
C ARG A 415 29.97 -3.21 10.04
N ALA A 416 29.13 -2.49 9.30
CA ALA A 416 29.54 -1.71 8.14
C ALA A 416 30.35 -0.45 8.49
N CYS A 417 30.32 0.01 9.76
CA CYS A 417 31.08 1.19 10.20
C CYS A 417 32.27 0.83 11.11
N LYS A 418 32.92 -0.32 10.91
CA LYS A 418 34.35 -0.44 11.22
C LYS A 418 35.13 -0.35 9.92
N LYS A 419 35.70 0.84 9.66
CA LYS A 419 36.62 1.13 8.56
C LYS A 419 37.74 0.09 8.49
N LYS A 420 37.54 -0.97 7.71
CA LYS A 420 38.60 -1.88 7.28
C LYS A 420 38.93 -1.57 5.83
N GLY A 421 40.02 -0.83 5.63
CA GLY A 421 40.85 -0.96 4.43
C GLY A 421 40.38 -0.33 3.11
N TRP A 422 39.69 0.81 3.09
CA TRP A 422 39.48 1.59 1.85
C TRP A 422 40.68 2.47 1.50
N LYS A 423 41.90 1.90 1.47
CA LYS A 423 43.08 2.60 0.95
C LYS A 423 43.70 1.92 -0.27
N MET A 424 43.42 0.63 -0.52
CA MET A 424 44.04 -0.11 -1.64
C MET A 424 43.27 -0.04 -2.96
N LYS A 425 41.93 0.11 -2.95
CA LYS A 425 41.13 0.10 -4.20
C LYS A 425 41.07 1.45 -4.93
N VAL A 426 41.29 2.57 -4.24
CA VAL A 426 41.27 3.91 -4.87
C VAL A 426 42.51 4.12 -5.74
N TRP A 427 43.67 3.63 -5.31
CA TRP A 427 44.93 3.84 -6.04
C TRP A 427 44.95 3.09 -7.38
N ILE A 428 44.34 1.90 -7.44
CA ILE A 428 44.19 1.12 -8.68
C ILE A 428 43.29 1.86 -9.67
N LEU A 429 42.18 2.43 -9.20
CA LEU A 429 41.24 3.17 -10.05
C LEU A 429 41.88 4.47 -10.59
N VAL A 430 42.66 5.16 -9.76
CA VAL A 430 43.43 6.34 -10.18
C VAL A 430 44.52 5.95 -11.21
N LEU A 431 45.25 4.85 -11.00
CA LEU A 431 46.26 4.37 -11.96
C LEU A 431 45.64 4.02 -13.31
N VAL A 432 44.49 3.35 -13.32
CA VAL A 432 43.79 3.00 -14.58
C VAL A 432 43.33 4.27 -15.29
N VAL A 433 42.74 5.23 -14.59
CA VAL A 433 42.27 6.49 -15.19
C VAL A 433 43.43 7.31 -15.76
N VAL A 434 44.55 7.41 -15.04
CA VAL A 434 45.75 8.14 -15.50
C VAL A 434 46.38 7.45 -16.71
N ALA A 435 46.50 6.12 -16.70
CA ALA A 435 47.00 5.38 -17.85
C ALA A 435 46.09 5.52 -19.09
N SER A 436 44.77 5.55 -18.87
CA SER A 436 43.77 5.75 -19.94
C SER A 436 43.89 7.14 -20.57
N LEU A 437 44.02 8.18 -19.74
CA LEU A 437 44.19 9.55 -20.20
C LEU A 437 45.49 9.74 -20.98
N LEU A 438 46.60 9.18 -20.48
CA LEU A 438 47.88 9.21 -21.20
C LEU A 438 47.81 8.47 -22.53
N GLY A 439 47.15 7.30 -22.57
CA GLY A 439 46.91 6.56 -23.80
C GLY A 439 46.11 7.36 -24.82
N LEU A 440 45.03 8.03 -24.40
CA LEU A 440 44.22 8.88 -25.28
C LEU A 440 45.02 10.08 -25.81
N THR A 441 45.82 10.74 -24.98
CA THR A 441 46.66 11.87 -25.45
C THR A 441 47.74 11.44 -26.44
N ALA A 442 48.29 10.23 -26.31
CA ALA A 442 49.25 9.68 -27.26
C ALA A 442 48.58 9.28 -28.59
N VAL A 443 47.35 8.76 -28.54
CA VAL A 443 46.56 8.42 -29.72
C VAL A 443 46.10 9.69 -30.45
N GLU A 444 45.61 10.71 -29.75
CA GLU A 444 45.25 12.00 -30.34
C GLU A 444 46.47 12.71 -30.93
N GLY A 445 47.61 12.70 -30.22
CA GLY A 445 48.88 13.25 -30.72
C GLY A 445 49.41 12.51 -31.95
N GLY A 446 49.31 11.17 -31.96
CA GLY A 446 49.69 10.33 -33.09
C GLY A 446 48.77 10.50 -34.30
N LEU A 447 47.46 10.58 -34.08
CA LEU A 447 46.46 10.85 -35.12
C LEU A 447 46.62 12.27 -35.66
N TRP A 448 46.85 13.27 -34.82
CA TRP A 448 47.09 14.65 -35.26
C TRP A 448 48.40 14.73 -36.08
N TRP A 449 49.48 14.10 -35.63
CA TRP A 449 50.74 14.05 -36.36
C TRP A 449 50.60 13.34 -37.72
N TRP A 450 49.76 12.30 -37.80
CA TRP A 450 49.46 11.58 -39.04
C TRP A 450 48.56 12.41 -39.97
N PHE A 451 47.45 12.95 -39.47
CA PHE A 451 46.50 13.75 -40.24
C PHE A 451 47.10 15.08 -40.73
N CYS A 452 47.99 15.72 -39.97
CA CYS A 452 48.67 16.93 -40.43
C CYS A 452 49.81 16.68 -41.44
N ARG A 453 50.34 15.45 -41.52
CA ARG A 453 51.36 15.09 -42.54
C ARG A 453 50.76 14.57 -43.84
N LYS A 454 49.47 14.22 -43.87
CA LYS A 454 48.86 13.61 -45.05
C LYS A 454 47.44 14.15 -45.26
N SER A 455 47.37 15.13 -46.13
CA SER A 455 46.21 15.55 -46.90
C SER A 455 45.53 16.85 -46.47
N HIS A 456 45.51 17.72 -47.47
CA HIS A 456 44.76 18.95 -47.59
C HIS A 456 43.28 18.62 -47.86
N SER A 457 42.36 19.39 -47.27
CA SER A 457 40.92 19.44 -47.56
C SER A 457 40.06 18.22 -47.18
N PHE A 458 39.22 18.38 -46.15
CA PHE A 458 37.85 17.83 -46.18
C PHE A 458 36.94 18.59 -45.20
N GLY A 459 36.08 19.45 -45.75
CA GLY A 459 34.88 19.97 -45.10
C GLY A 459 33.66 19.13 -45.47
N SER A 460 32.57 19.33 -44.72
CA SER A 460 31.21 18.78 -44.92
C SER A 460 30.88 17.45 -44.22
N LEU A 461 30.53 17.53 -42.93
CA LEU A 461 29.70 16.52 -42.26
C LEU A 461 28.76 17.16 -41.20
N SER A 462 28.01 18.21 -41.58
CA SER A 462 27.08 18.91 -40.67
C SER A 462 25.62 18.88 -41.14
N ALA A 463 25.31 18.38 -42.34
CA ALA A 463 23.99 18.56 -42.95
C ALA A 463 22.97 17.44 -42.64
N GLN A 464 23.39 16.30 -42.08
CA GLN A 464 22.50 15.14 -41.88
C GLN A 464 21.87 15.02 -40.48
N HIS A 465 22.37 15.75 -39.48
CA HIS A 465 21.81 15.70 -38.10
C HIS A 465 20.65 16.68 -37.87
N ALA A 466 20.55 17.76 -38.66
CA ALA A 466 19.52 18.80 -38.46
C ALA A 466 18.11 18.44 -39.01
N LEU A 467 17.98 17.38 -39.82
CA LEU A 467 16.70 17.01 -40.45
C LEU A 467 15.83 16.11 -39.55
N PHE A 468 16.44 15.34 -38.65
CA PHE A 468 15.74 14.38 -37.79
C PHE A 468 15.13 15.05 -36.54
N GLU A 469 15.76 16.11 -36.02
CA GLU A 469 15.22 16.86 -34.86
C GLU A 469 14.01 17.75 -35.22
N TYR A 470 13.86 18.16 -36.49
CA TYR A 470 12.77 19.03 -36.96
C TYR A 470 11.40 18.34 -37.07
N ALA A 471 11.35 17.01 -37.15
CA ALA A 471 10.10 16.26 -37.28
C ALA A 471 9.39 15.97 -35.94
N SER A 472 10.01 16.29 -34.80
CA SER A 472 9.65 15.75 -33.48
C SER A 472 8.78 16.68 -32.63
N GLY A 473 8.42 17.88 -33.10
CA GLY A 473 7.60 18.80 -32.30
C GLY A 473 8.33 19.46 -31.12
N ALA A 474 9.63 19.18 -30.91
CA ALA A 474 10.41 19.67 -29.79
C ALA A 474 11.04 21.06 -30.06
N PRO A 475 11.24 21.91 -29.03
CA PRO A 475 11.92 23.19 -29.18
C PRO A 475 13.37 22.98 -29.66
N VAL A 476 13.72 23.60 -30.79
CA VAL A 476 15.08 23.55 -31.35
C VAL A 476 15.91 24.69 -30.75
N GLN A 477 17.18 24.46 -30.44
CA GLN A 477 18.07 25.53 -29.95
C GLN A 477 18.90 26.08 -31.11
N PHE A 478 18.84 27.40 -31.35
CA PHE A 478 19.74 28.07 -32.31
C PHE A 478 20.78 28.89 -31.56
N SER A 479 21.98 29.01 -32.12
CA SER A 479 22.99 29.96 -31.67
C SER A 479 22.72 31.37 -32.19
N TYR A 480 23.24 32.39 -31.50
CA TYR A 480 23.06 33.79 -31.88
C TYR A 480 23.62 34.05 -33.28
N LYS A 481 24.76 33.43 -33.60
CA LYS A 481 25.40 33.55 -34.92
C LYS A 481 24.55 32.96 -36.03
N GLU A 482 23.82 31.87 -35.78
CA GLU A 482 22.91 31.29 -36.77
C GLU A 482 21.71 32.19 -37.04
N LEU A 483 21.11 32.77 -36.00
CA LEU A 483 20.01 33.72 -36.14
C LEU A 483 20.46 35.06 -36.75
N GLU A 484 21.66 35.53 -36.40
CA GLU A 484 22.29 36.70 -37.01
C GLU A 484 22.54 36.45 -38.50
N HIS A 485 23.03 35.26 -38.88
CA HIS A 485 23.22 34.90 -40.28
C HIS A 485 21.88 34.80 -41.04
N SER A 486 20.90 34.10 -40.46
CA SER A 486 19.58 33.87 -41.05
C SER A 486 18.80 35.16 -41.29
N THR A 487 19.03 36.19 -40.45
CA THR A 487 18.43 37.52 -40.58
C THR A 487 19.29 38.52 -41.35
N LYS A 488 20.40 38.07 -41.94
CA LYS A 488 21.39 38.92 -42.64
C LYS A 488 21.87 40.09 -41.76
N LYS A 489 22.24 39.78 -40.51
CA LYS A 489 22.57 40.73 -39.43
C LYS A 489 21.39 41.62 -39.03
N PHE A 490 20.20 41.03 -38.87
CA PHE A 490 18.97 41.73 -38.47
C PHE A 490 18.62 42.90 -39.41
N LYS A 491 18.71 42.68 -40.72
CA LYS A 491 18.57 43.74 -41.73
C LYS A 491 17.12 44.16 -41.97
N GLU A 492 16.22 43.19 -42.13
CA GLU A 492 14.82 43.44 -42.48
C GLU A 492 13.96 43.43 -41.22
N LYS A 493 13.59 44.62 -40.73
CA LYS A 493 12.75 44.78 -39.55
C LYS A 493 11.27 44.68 -39.94
N LEU A 494 10.56 43.74 -39.32
CA LEU A 494 9.13 43.52 -39.51
C LEU A 494 8.29 44.39 -38.57
N GLY A 495 8.82 44.73 -37.39
CA GLY A 495 8.14 45.59 -36.42
C GLY A 495 8.98 45.86 -35.17
N ALA A 496 8.52 46.79 -34.32
CA ALA A 496 9.06 46.97 -32.97
C ALA A 496 7.96 47.39 -31.99
N GLY A 497 8.11 46.95 -30.75
CA GLY A 497 7.28 47.37 -29.62
C GLY A 497 8.13 47.62 -28.38
N GLY A 498 7.49 47.83 -27.23
CA GLY A 498 8.17 48.19 -25.98
C GLY A 498 9.17 47.16 -25.44
N PHE A 499 9.21 45.95 -26.02
CA PHE A 499 10.01 44.82 -25.54
C PHE A 499 11.08 44.35 -26.55
N GLY A 500 11.26 45.06 -27.67
CA GLY A 500 12.27 44.73 -28.68
C GLY A 500 11.77 44.85 -30.12
N ALA A 501 12.63 44.46 -31.05
CA ALA A 501 12.37 44.51 -32.49
C ALA A 501 12.29 43.10 -33.10
N VAL A 502 11.38 42.92 -34.07
CA VAL A 502 11.19 41.67 -34.81
C VAL A 502 11.78 41.82 -36.21
N TYR A 503 12.54 40.83 -36.63
CA TYR A 503 13.25 40.81 -37.90
C TYR A 503 12.88 39.58 -38.73
N LYS A 504 12.90 39.70 -40.05
CA LYS A 504 12.71 38.55 -40.94
C LYS A 504 14.00 37.76 -41.06
N GLY A 505 13.92 36.45 -40.90
CA GLY A 505 15.00 35.49 -41.11
C GLY A 505 14.60 34.38 -42.08
N ILE A 506 15.60 33.77 -42.70
CA ILE A 506 15.44 32.53 -43.48
C ILE A 506 16.44 31.52 -42.91
N LEU A 507 15.93 30.44 -42.33
CA LEU A 507 16.74 29.35 -41.77
C LEU A 507 17.42 28.52 -42.87
N ALA A 508 18.38 27.67 -42.50
CA ALA A 508 19.10 26.80 -43.44
C ALA A 508 18.17 25.85 -44.24
N ASN A 509 17.04 25.46 -43.66
CA ASN A 509 16.00 24.65 -44.30
C ASN A 509 15.04 25.47 -45.20
N ARG A 510 15.33 26.75 -45.46
CA ARG A 510 14.54 27.72 -46.23
C ARG A 510 13.22 28.16 -45.58
N THR A 511 12.94 27.78 -44.32
CA THR A 511 11.77 28.28 -43.59
C THR A 511 11.93 29.77 -43.30
N VAL A 512 10.88 30.55 -43.59
CA VAL A 512 10.80 31.97 -43.26
C VAL A 512 10.35 32.13 -41.81
N VAL A 513 11.08 32.94 -41.06
CA VAL A 513 10.89 33.09 -39.61
C VAL A 513 10.91 34.57 -39.18
N ALA A 514 10.22 34.85 -38.07
CA ALA A 514 10.25 36.09 -37.30
C ALA A 514 11.22 35.89 -36.16
N VAL A 515 12.26 36.71 -36.13
CA VAL A 515 13.31 36.69 -35.12
C VAL A 515 13.15 37.92 -34.24
N LYS A 516 12.60 37.76 -33.04
CA LYS A 516 12.39 38.82 -32.05
C LYS A 516 13.64 38.98 -31.19
N ARG A 517 14.27 40.15 -31.26
CA ARG A 517 15.43 40.52 -30.47
C ARG A 517 15.00 41.40 -29.30
N LEU A 518 15.16 40.90 -28.07
CA LEU A 518 14.83 41.64 -26.86
C LEU A 518 15.94 42.64 -26.50
N GLU A 519 15.56 43.84 -26.05
CA GLU A 519 16.47 44.89 -25.60
C GLU A 519 16.13 45.29 -24.15
N GLY A 520 17.13 45.30 -23.25
CA GLY A 520 16.95 45.63 -21.83
C GLY A 520 17.50 44.55 -20.88
N ILE A 521 18.39 44.96 -19.97
CA ILE A 521 19.30 44.07 -19.24
C ILE A 521 18.67 43.32 -18.06
N GLU A 522 17.71 43.92 -17.34
CA GLU A 522 17.06 43.31 -16.16
C GLU A 522 15.60 42.93 -16.39
N GLN A 523 14.96 43.52 -17.40
CA GLN A 523 13.54 43.29 -17.71
C GLN A 523 13.33 42.09 -18.66
N GLY A 524 14.31 41.81 -19.53
CA GLY A 524 14.24 40.73 -20.52
C GLY A 524 14.24 39.32 -19.94
N GLU A 525 14.95 39.06 -18.83
CA GLU A 525 15.05 37.73 -18.23
C GLU A 525 13.78 37.30 -17.47
N LYS A 526 13.12 38.25 -16.76
CA LYS A 526 11.84 38.00 -16.10
C LYS A 526 10.72 37.78 -17.12
N GLN A 527 10.71 38.55 -18.21
CA GLN A 527 9.73 38.40 -19.28
C GLN A 527 9.95 37.09 -20.07
N PHE A 528 11.22 36.71 -20.28
CA PHE A 528 11.59 35.43 -20.88
C PHE A 528 11.06 34.23 -20.07
N LYS A 529 11.22 34.27 -18.74
CA LYS A 529 10.61 33.24 -17.88
C LYS A 529 9.09 33.19 -18.05
N MET A 530 8.41 34.34 -18.10
CA MET A 530 6.95 34.38 -18.29
C MET A 530 6.49 33.82 -19.65
N GLU A 531 7.16 34.16 -20.76
CA GLU A 531 6.79 33.62 -22.09
C GLU A 531 7.07 32.10 -22.18
N VAL A 532 8.22 31.64 -21.64
CA VAL A 532 8.54 30.20 -21.59
C VAL A 532 7.60 29.43 -20.65
N TYR A 533 7.23 29.99 -19.50
CA TYR A 533 6.26 29.37 -18.59
C TYR A 533 4.85 29.32 -19.21
N GLY A 534 4.44 30.34 -19.96
CA GLY A 534 3.18 30.33 -20.71
C GLY A 534 3.14 29.22 -21.75
N LEU A 535 4.22 29.03 -22.50
CA LEU A 535 4.36 27.96 -23.49
C LEU A 535 4.36 26.57 -22.86
N LEU A 536 5.06 26.39 -21.74
CA LEU A 536 5.07 25.13 -20.99
C LEU A 536 3.68 24.80 -20.39
N HIS A 537 2.93 25.82 -19.97
CA HIS A 537 1.58 25.64 -19.44
C HIS A 537 0.57 25.27 -20.54
N GLN A 538 0.71 25.80 -21.76
CA GLN A 538 -0.15 25.45 -22.90
C GLN A 538 0.13 24.06 -23.49
N LEU A 539 1.33 23.51 -23.28
CA LEU A 539 1.69 22.15 -23.68
C LEU A 539 1.16 21.07 -22.71
N GLY A 540 0.68 21.45 -21.52
CA GLY A 540 0.05 20.55 -20.55
C GLY A 540 -1.44 20.27 -20.81
N ASP A 541 -2.13 21.16 -21.52
CA ASP A 541 -3.57 21.05 -21.80
C ASP A 541 -3.82 20.65 -23.27
N LEU A 542 -3.76 19.34 -23.53
CA LEU A 542 -3.91 18.77 -24.87
C LEU A 542 -5.39 18.61 -25.28
N HIS A 543 -6.09 19.74 -25.45
CA HIS A 543 -7.27 19.82 -26.31
C HIS A 543 -7.61 21.29 -26.63
N THR A 544 -7.28 21.77 -27.83
CA THR A 544 -8.10 22.57 -28.77
C THR A 544 -7.22 23.32 -29.78
N ARG A 545 -7.40 23.00 -31.08
CA ARG A 545 -7.03 23.75 -32.30
C ARG A 545 -5.61 24.33 -32.44
N ALA A 546 -4.82 23.62 -33.26
CA ALA A 546 -3.74 24.10 -34.13
C ALA A 546 -3.40 25.60 -34.10
N MET A 547 -2.34 25.94 -33.36
CA MET A 547 -1.39 27.01 -33.66
C MET A 547 -0.01 26.52 -33.23
N PHE A 548 0.65 25.77 -34.11
CA PHE A 548 2.03 25.33 -33.88
C PHE A 548 3.00 26.47 -34.22
N GLY A 549 3.38 27.24 -33.20
CA GLY A 549 4.49 28.20 -33.27
C GLY A 549 5.71 27.61 -32.55
N PHE A 550 6.69 27.13 -33.31
CA PHE A 550 7.96 26.65 -32.74
C PHE A 550 8.80 27.84 -32.30
N GLU A 551 9.12 27.95 -31.02
CA GLU A 551 10.05 28.95 -30.49
C GLU A 551 11.40 28.32 -30.12
N SER A 552 12.47 29.02 -30.46
CA SER A 552 13.86 28.56 -30.33
C SER A 552 14.75 29.67 -29.75
N ILE A 553 15.71 29.30 -28.90
CA ILE A 553 16.40 30.24 -27.98
C ILE A 553 17.92 30.20 -28.15
N SER A 554 18.55 31.38 -28.28
CA SER A 554 20.01 31.55 -28.16
C SER A 554 20.39 32.31 -26.90
N LEU A 555 21.33 31.79 -26.11
CA LEU A 555 21.95 32.47 -24.96
C LEU A 555 23.47 32.51 -25.13
N GLN A 556 24.02 33.58 -25.74
CA GLN A 556 25.46 33.85 -25.66
C GLN A 556 25.79 35.32 -26.01
N GLN A 557 26.70 35.90 -25.20
CA GLN A 557 27.24 37.28 -25.19
C GLN A 557 26.30 38.40 -24.67
N ARG A 558 26.61 38.86 -23.44
CA ARG A 558 26.10 40.05 -22.73
C ARG A 558 24.71 40.58 -23.21
N LYS A 559 23.67 39.98 -22.61
CA LYS A 559 22.35 40.57 -22.35
C LYS A 559 21.48 40.90 -23.57
N ARG A 560 21.34 39.98 -24.53
CA ARG A 560 20.25 39.99 -25.54
C ARG A 560 19.75 38.57 -25.81
N ILE A 561 18.46 38.35 -25.62
CA ILE A 561 17.77 37.07 -25.90
C ILE A 561 17.06 37.20 -27.24
N VAL A 562 17.07 36.12 -28.02
CA VAL A 562 16.45 36.07 -29.34
C VAL A 562 15.49 34.88 -29.41
N LEU A 563 14.25 35.15 -29.80
CA LEU A 563 13.21 34.16 -30.06
C LEU A 563 12.96 34.09 -31.56
N CYS A 564 12.76 32.90 -32.10
CA CYS A 564 12.51 32.68 -33.52
C CYS A 564 11.27 31.81 -33.70
N SER A 565 10.30 32.31 -34.48
CA SER A 565 9.02 31.67 -34.79
C SER A 565 8.77 31.66 -36.30
N PRO A 566 8.11 30.65 -36.89
CA PRO A 566 7.75 30.67 -38.32
C PRO A 566 6.74 31.79 -38.65
N ILE A 567 6.83 32.37 -39.85
CA ILE A 567 5.88 33.39 -40.39
C ILE A 567 5.23 32.87 -41.67
#